data_AF-A0A967GYQ5-F1
#
_entry.id   AF-A0A967GYQ5-F1
#
_cell.length_a   1.000
_cell.length_b   1.000
_cell.length_c   1.000
_cell.angle_alpha   90.00
_cell.angle_beta   90.00
_cell.angle_gamma   90.00
#
_symmetry.space_group_name_H-M   'P 1'
#
loop_
_entity.id
_entity.type
_entity.pdbx_description
1 polymer ?
#
loop_
_entity_poly.entity_id
_entity_poly.type
_entity_poly.pdbx_seq_one_letter_code
_entity_poly.pdbx_strand_id
1 'polypeptide(L)'
;MADESPPYAPEGTPPELGLAGWAKVLCSAVFVSGRDPDEAFANSGFFFMEPSDRPHVRAPRVDRDDRTVTLTWADSLSRAARFQGDQGCVIETEQGIAFTPVAVV
;
A
#
# COMPACT_ATOMS: atom_id res chain seq x y z
N MET A 1 34.26 13.99 -5.23
CA MET A 1 32.81 14.22 -5.29
C MET A 1 32.26 13.76 -3.96
N ALA A 2 31.72 14.67 -3.14
CA ALA A 2 31.15 14.31 -1.86
C ALA A 2 29.87 13.49 -2.10
N ASP A 3 29.68 12.44 -1.30
CA ASP A 3 28.45 11.66 -1.25
C ASP A 3 27.33 12.56 -0.71
N GLU A 4 26.49 13.04 -1.61
CA GLU A 4 25.36 13.96 -1.34
C GLU A 4 24.10 13.17 -0.96
N SER A 5 24.28 12.04 -0.25
CA SER A 5 23.15 11.26 0.26
C SER A 5 22.54 11.98 1.47
N PRO A 6 21.21 12.19 1.52
CA PRO A 6 20.57 12.82 2.66
C PRO A 6 20.84 12.02 3.94
N PRO A 7 20.89 12.68 5.12
CA PRO A 7 21.22 12.02 6.40
C PRO A 7 20.20 10.94 6.81
N TYR A 8 19.07 10.89 6.13
CA TYR A 8 18.05 9.87 6.27
C TYR A 8 17.50 9.49 4.90
N ALA A 9 17.53 8.19 4.60
CA ALA A 9 16.83 7.59 3.48
C ALA A 9 15.81 6.57 4.05
N PRO A 10 14.62 6.44 3.46
CA PRO A 10 13.70 5.39 3.84
C PRO A 10 14.31 4.02 3.52
N GLU A 11 14.08 3.05 4.40
CA GLU A 11 14.50 1.67 4.19
C GLU A 11 13.61 1.00 3.13
N GLY A 12 14.24 0.33 2.16
CA GLY A 12 13.56 -0.35 1.04
C GLY A 12 13.81 0.32 -0.31
N THR A 13 13.46 -0.39 -1.37
CA THR A 13 13.59 0.06 -2.75
C THR A 13 12.40 0.94 -3.17
N PRO A 14 12.54 1.77 -4.22
CA PRO A 14 11.43 2.57 -4.71
C PRO A 14 10.18 1.75 -5.09
N PRO A 15 10.27 0.60 -5.78
CA PRO A 15 9.10 -0.25 -6.04
C PRO A 15 8.47 -0.80 -4.75
N GLU A 16 9.26 -1.21 -3.75
CA GLU A 16 8.75 -1.70 -2.47
C GLU A 16 7.93 -0.65 -1.73
N LEU A 17 8.47 0.56 -1.63
CA LEU A 17 7.82 1.67 -0.93
C LEU A 17 6.61 2.20 -1.70
N GLY A 18 6.73 2.31 -3.02
CA GLY A 18 5.66 2.74 -3.91
C GLY A 18 4.48 1.77 -3.89
N LEU A 19 4.75 0.46 -3.99
CA LEU A 19 3.73 -0.58 -3.96
C LEU A 19 2.97 -0.60 -2.62
N ALA A 20 3.69 -0.36 -1.52
CA ALA A 20 3.08 -0.25 -0.19
C ALA A 20 2.16 0.97 -0.06
N GLY A 21 2.60 2.13 -0.56
CA GLY A 21 1.79 3.34 -0.62
C GLY A 21 0.52 3.15 -1.46
N TRP A 22 0.66 2.51 -2.63
CA TRP A 22 -0.47 2.20 -3.49
C TRP A 22 -1.46 1.23 -2.82
N ALA A 23 -0.97 0.15 -2.20
CA ALA A 23 -1.82 -0.80 -1.47
C ALA A 23 -2.63 -0.10 -0.35
N LYS A 24 -2.01 0.84 0.38
CA LYS A 24 -2.70 1.64 1.39
C LYS A 24 -3.81 2.52 0.80
N VAL A 25 -3.55 3.19 -0.32
CA VAL A 25 -4.58 4.01 -0.99
C VAL A 25 -5.76 3.15 -1.43
N LEU A 26 -5.51 1.97 -2.00
CA LEU A 26 -6.58 1.07 -2.44
C LEU A 26 -7.36 0.49 -1.27
N CYS A 27 -6.69 0.11 -0.19
CA CYS A 27 -7.35 -0.30 1.04
C CYS A 27 -8.31 0.80 1.53
N SER A 28 -7.85 2.06 1.60
CA SER A 28 -8.70 3.17 2.01
C SER A 28 -9.86 3.39 1.04
N ALA A 29 -9.61 3.34 -0.26
CA ALA A 29 -10.67 3.48 -1.28
C ALA A 29 -11.78 2.44 -1.08
N VAL A 30 -11.43 1.19 -0.81
CA VAL A 30 -12.38 0.08 -0.65
C VAL A 30 -13.05 0.11 0.72
N PHE A 31 -12.30 0.13 1.82
CA PHE A 31 -12.84 -0.10 3.16
C PHE A 31 -13.26 1.17 3.90
N VAL A 32 -12.69 2.33 3.55
CA VAL A 32 -13.10 3.62 4.13
C VAL A 32 -14.14 4.29 3.24
N SER A 33 -13.90 4.35 1.93
CA SER A 33 -14.77 5.07 0.99
C SER A 33 -15.81 4.21 0.28
N GLY A 34 -15.75 2.88 0.39
CA GLY A 34 -16.71 1.97 -0.25
C GLY A 34 -16.64 1.92 -1.77
N ARG A 35 -15.50 2.29 -2.37
CA ARG A 35 -15.30 2.30 -3.83
C ARG A 35 -15.11 0.89 -4.38
N ASP A 36 -15.41 0.75 -5.67
CA ASP A 36 -15.10 -0.46 -6.43
C ASP A 36 -13.56 -0.65 -6.55
N PRO A 37 -13.03 -1.86 -6.29
CA PRO A 37 -11.58 -2.09 -6.35
C PRO A 37 -10.94 -1.84 -7.72
N ASP A 38 -11.61 -2.22 -8.81
CA ASP A 38 -11.04 -2.10 -10.16
C ASP A 38 -11.03 -0.63 -10.60
N GLU A 39 -12.09 0.10 -10.29
CA GLU A 39 -12.15 1.56 -10.46
C GLU A 39 -11.04 2.27 -9.66
N ALA A 40 -10.91 1.95 -8.37
CA ALA A 40 -9.91 2.55 -7.51
C ALA A 40 -8.49 2.25 -7.98
N PHE A 41 -8.23 1.03 -8.48
CA PHE A 41 -6.95 0.63 -9.05
C PHE A 41 -6.59 1.45 -10.29
N ALA A 42 -7.55 1.67 -11.20
CA ALA A 42 -7.33 2.44 -12.41
C ALA A 42 -7.07 3.93 -12.13
N ASN A 43 -7.70 4.49 -11.09
CA ASN A 43 -7.76 5.95 -10.88
C ASN A 43 -6.99 6.46 -9.64
N SER A 44 -6.41 5.60 -8.81
CA SER A 44 -5.81 6.03 -7.53
C SER A 44 -4.52 5.27 -7.23
N GLY A 45 -3.58 5.96 -6.57
CA GLY A 45 -2.34 5.38 -6.04
C GLY A 45 -1.24 5.02 -7.07
N PHE A 46 -1.55 4.97 -8.37
CA PHE A 46 -0.56 4.71 -9.44
C PHE A 46 0.65 5.66 -9.41
N PHE A 47 0.47 6.88 -8.89
CA PHE A 47 1.51 7.89 -8.79
C PHE A 47 2.61 7.57 -7.77
N PHE A 48 2.42 6.56 -6.91
CA PHE A 48 3.47 6.04 -6.04
C PHE A 48 4.50 5.18 -6.78
N MET A 49 4.22 4.78 -8.02
CA MET A 49 5.12 4.00 -8.87
C MET A 49 5.64 4.86 -10.02
N GLU A 50 6.91 4.67 -10.37
CA GLU A 50 7.51 5.15 -11.62
C GLU A 50 6.66 4.69 -12.83
N PRO A 51 6.48 5.52 -13.87
CA PRO A 51 5.70 5.14 -15.04
C PRO A 51 6.13 3.82 -15.69
N SER A 52 7.44 3.50 -15.67
CA SER A 52 7.99 2.24 -16.18
C SER A 52 7.60 1.03 -15.34
N ASP A 53 7.34 1.22 -14.05
CA ASP A 53 7.08 0.12 -13.11
C ASP A 53 5.61 -0.24 -13.01
N ARG A 54 4.70 0.70 -13.32
CA ARG A 54 3.23 0.52 -13.24
C ARG A 54 2.71 -0.70 -14.01
N PRO A 55 3.15 -0.99 -15.26
CA PRO A 55 2.64 -2.14 -16.02
C PRO A 55 2.97 -3.50 -15.38
N HIS A 56 3.94 -3.53 -14.45
CA HIS A 56 4.33 -4.75 -13.74
C HIS A 56 3.49 -5.02 -12.49
N VAL A 57 2.61 -4.09 -12.09
CA VAL A 57 1.69 -4.29 -10.96
C VAL A 57 0.47 -5.10 -11.44
N ARG A 58 0.16 -6.17 -10.72
CA ARG A 58 -0.99 -7.04 -10.99
C ARG A 58 -2.28 -6.44 -10.44
N ALA A 59 -3.41 -6.97 -10.90
CA ALA A 59 -4.72 -6.63 -10.36
C ALA A 59 -4.73 -6.81 -8.83
N PRO A 60 -5.39 -5.91 -8.08
CA PRO A 60 -5.38 -5.95 -6.63
C PRO A 60 -6.13 -7.17 -6.09
N ARG A 61 -5.56 -7.83 -5.08
CA ARG A 61 -6.30 -8.84 -4.30
C ARG A 61 -6.95 -8.14 -3.12
N VAL A 62 -8.28 -8.19 -3.05
CA VAL A 62 -9.07 -7.66 -1.92
C VAL A 62 -9.61 -8.82 -1.11
N ASP A 63 -9.17 -8.92 0.14
CA ASP A 63 -9.68 -9.85 1.14
C ASP A 63 -10.69 -9.12 2.03
N ARG A 64 -11.98 -9.41 1.87
CA ARG A 64 -13.04 -8.70 2.61
C ARG A 64 -13.23 -9.22 4.03
N ASP A 65 -12.85 -10.46 4.29
CA ASP A 65 -12.97 -11.06 5.62
C ASP A 65 -11.87 -10.50 6.53
N ASP A 66 -10.64 -10.45 6.03
CA ASP A 66 -9.50 -9.87 6.76
C ASP A 66 -9.38 -8.34 6.60
N ARG A 67 -10.19 -7.77 5.71
CA ARG A 67 -10.18 -6.35 5.32
C ARG A 67 -8.79 -5.86 4.88
N THR A 68 -8.14 -6.66 4.06
CA THR A 68 -6.77 -6.46 3.57
C THR A 68 -6.77 -6.29 2.05
N VAL A 69 -5.95 -5.36 1.55
CA VAL A 69 -5.65 -5.24 0.11
C VAL A 69 -4.18 -5.54 -0.12
N THR A 70 -3.89 -6.42 -1.06
CA THR A 70 -2.53 -6.80 -1.48
C THR A 70 -2.30 -6.41 -2.94
N LEU A 71 -1.15 -5.79 -3.19
CA LEU A 71 -0.62 -5.57 -4.53
C LEU A 71 0.65 -6.39 -4.73
N THR A 72 0.83 -6.88 -5.96
CA THR A 72 2.00 -7.65 -6.37
C THR A 72 2.65 -7.00 -7.58
N TRP A 73 3.95 -6.77 -7.51
CA TRP A 73 4.80 -6.25 -8.58
C TRP A 73 5.73 -7.36 -9.10
N ALA A 74 5.78 -7.51 -10.42
CA ALA A 74 6.63 -8.48 -11.12
C ALA A 74 6.55 -9.92 -10.54
N ASP A 75 5.36 -10.34 -10.13
CA ASP A 75 5.03 -11.67 -9.60
C ASP A 75 5.82 -12.16 -8.38
N SER A 76 6.61 -11.28 -7.74
CA SER A 76 7.55 -11.67 -6.68
C SER A 76 7.50 -10.75 -5.47
N LEU A 77 7.32 -9.45 -5.69
CA LEU A 77 7.23 -8.48 -4.62
C LEU A 77 5.77 -8.20 -4.28
N SER A 78 5.35 -8.47 -3.05
CA SER A 78 4.00 -8.13 -2.59
C SER A 78 4.02 -7.20 -1.40
N ARG A 79 3.10 -6.24 -1.38
CA ARG A 79 2.85 -5.36 -0.23
C ARG A 79 1.36 -5.29 0.05
N ALA A 80 1.02 -5.19 1.32
CA ALA A 80 -0.36 -5.20 1.78
C ALA A 80 -0.66 -4.03 2.70
N ALA A 81 -1.94 -3.66 2.76
CA ALA A 81 -2.48 -2.77 3.77
C ALA A 81 -3.80 -3.31 4.31
N ARG A 82 -4.00 -3.18 5.61
CA ARG A 82 -5.19 -3.67 6.32
C ARG A 82 -5.97 -2.52 6.93
N PHE A 83 -7.30 -2.60 6.88
CA PHE A 83 -8.18 -1.67 7.54
C PHE A 83 -8.26 -1.96 9.05
N GLN A 84 -7.91 -0.97 9.87
CA GLN A 84 -7.77 -1.07 11.33
C GLN A 84 -8.83 -0.22 12.06
N GLY A 85 -10.07 -0.23 11.58
CA GLY A 85 -11.15 0.56 12.20
C GLY A 85 -10.92 2.06 12.08
N ASP A 86 -11.02 2.78 13.19
CA ASP A 86 -10.92 4.26 13.23
C ASP A 86 -9.50 4.77 12.86
N GLN A 87 -8.53 3.88 12.78
CA GLN A 87 -7.16 4.17 12.35
C GLN A 87 -7.01 4.11 10.82
N GLY A 88 -8.07 3.73 10.11
CA GLY A 88 -8.07 3.61 8.66
C GLY A 88 -7.17 2.47 8.18
N CYS A 89 -6.67 2.59 6.95
CA CYS A 89 -5.80 1.58 6.36
C CYS A 89 -4.32 1.82 6.68
N VAL A 90 -3.66 0.75 7.10
CA VAL A 90 -2.28 0.74 7.58
C VAL A 90 -1.48 -0.26 6.76
N ILE A 91 -0.29 0.15 6.32
CA ILE A 91 0.64 -0.73 5.60
C ILE A 91 1.09 -1.83 6.55
N GLU A 92 1.03 -3.08 6.08
CA GLU A 92 1.54 -4.21 6.85
C GLU A 92 3.07 -4.30 6.77
N THR A 93 3.66 -4.73 7.88
CA THR A 93 5.05 -5.16 7.97
C THR A 93 5.09 -6.67 8.16
N GLU A 94 6.27 -7.29 8.05
CA GLU A 94 6.42 -8.72 8.34
C GLU A 94 6.04 -9.07 9.80
N GLN A 95 6.15 -8.09 10.71
CA GLN A 95 5.81 -8.21 12.12
C GLN A 95 4.37 -7.76 12.43
N GLY A 96 3.58 -7.41 11.41
CA GLY A 96 2.24 -6.84 11.57
C GLY A 96 2.26 -5.34 11.87
N ILE A 97 1.24 -4.83 12.58
CA ILE A 97 1.21 -3.42 13.01
C ILE A 97 1.88 -3.27 14.38
N ALA A 98 2.74 -2.25 14.52
CA ALA A 98 3.50 -2.00 15.76
C ALA A 98 2.71 -1.17 16.80
N PHE A 99 1.38 -1.19 16.73
CA PHE A 99 0.49 -0.49 17.66
C PHE A 99 -0.83 -1.23 17.81
N THR A 100 -1.56 -0.95 18.88
CA THR A 100 -2.91 -1.49 19.12
C THR A 100 -3.95 -0.50 18.60
N PRO A 101 -4.82 -0.86 17.63
CA PRO A 101 -5.91 -0.01 17.18
C PRO A 101 -6.87 0.33 18.33
N VAL A 102 -7.43 1.54 18.32
CA VAL A 102 -8.33 2.04 19.37
C VAL A 102 -9.55 2.69 18.76
N ALA A 103 -10.73 2.48 19.33
CA ALA A 103 -11.89 3.26 18.90
C ALA A 103 -11.70 4.74 19.27
N VAL A 104 -12.03 5.65 18.34
CA VAL A 104 -12.03 7.10 18.57
C VAL A 104 -13.49 7.51 18.75
N VAL A 105 -13.87 7.76 20.01
CA VAL A 105 -15.23 8.12 20.46
C VAL A 105 -15.35 9.58 20.84
#